data_AF-A0A954M1J7-F1
#
_entry.id   AF-A0A954M1J7-F1
#
_cell.length_a   1.000
_cell.length_b   1.000
_cell.length_c   1.000
_cell.angle_alpha   90.00
_cell.angle_beta   90.00
_cell.angle_gamma   90.00
#
_symmetry.space_group_name_H-M   'P 1'
#
loop_
_entity.id
_entity.type
_entity.pdbx_description
1 polymer ?
#
loop_
_entity_poly.entity_id
_entity_poly.type
_entity_poly.pdbx_seq_one_letter_code
_entity_poly.pdbx_strand_id
1 'polypeptide(L)'
;GKDYTQAPTCATCHMSGHSRNDGKVTHDPGERISWSNRPPVSVVTDTDAEGNIVKETDPKKRRDLITFSADDKRSNMKQVCAHCHTPDYINAFYSQYDDFVVLYNEKFAKPGQKIMAELSKQELITKTQFDEEIEWTWFYLWHHEGRRARHGASMMAPDYAHWHGMYEVAERFYMELIPQAQEIAAHAAEHGQAEQAAAVTTVIDEILARPEHDWRPKKEPVGLRADIEVGETPEAAPSEEADDDATPPPDDDSPPDSDDTETEEESE
;
A
#
# COMPACT_ATOMS: atom_id res chain seq x y z
N GLY A 1 5.82 24.21 -16.28
CA GLY A 1 7.14 24.81 -16.03
C GLY A 1 7.17 26.34 -15.88
N LYS A 2 6.05 27.09 -16.01
CA LYS A 2 6.09 28.56 -15.79
C LYS A 2 5.98 28.92 -14.30
N ASP A 3 4.98 28.35 -13.61
CA ASP A 3 4.71 28.65 -12.19
C ASP A 3 5.30 27.59 -11.24
N TYR A 4 5.34 26.33 -11.67
CA TYR A 4 6.04 25.24 -10.98
C TYR A 4 7.30 24.86 -11.77
N THR A 5 8.47 25.02 -11.15
CA THR A 5 9.78 25.00 -11.82
C THR A 5 10.49 23.65 -11.77
N GLN A 6 10.09 22.72 -10.89
CA GLN A 6 10.84 21.46 -10.67
C GLN A 6 9.96 20.21 -10.50
N ALA A 7 8.84 20.29 -9.77
CA ALA A 7 8.01 19.13 -9.46
C ALA A 7 6.52 19.50 -9.34
N PRO A 8 5.59 18.57 -9.66
CA PRO A 8 4.18 18.78 -9.41
C PRO A 8 3.86 18.69 -7.90
N THR A 9 2.77 19.34 -7.49
CA THR A 9 2.17 19.20 -6.16
C THR A 9 0.86 18.41 -6.24
N CYS A 10 0.29 18.02 -5.08
CA CYS A 10 -1.02 17.38 -5.01
C CYS A 10 -2.10 18.19 -5.76
N ALA A 11 -2.12 19.51 -5.55
CA ALA A 11 -3.05 20.41 -6.24
C ALA A 11 -2.77 20.44 -7.75
N THR A 12 -1.51 20.49 -8.17
CA THR A 12 -1.13 20.47 -9.61
C THR A 12 -1.69 19.24 -10.31
N CYS A 13 -1.55 18.07 -9.68
CA CYS A 13 -2.04 16.80 -10.23
C CYS A 13 -3.56 16.71 -10.19
N HIS A 14 -4.23 17.09 -9.09
CA HIS A 14 -5.65 16.76 -8.89
C HIS A 14 -6.64 17.89 -9.16
N MET A 15 -6.26 19.16 -9.01
CA MET A 15 -7.24 20.27 -8.91
C MET A 15 -6.89 21.49 -9.76
N SER A 16 -5.61 21.81 -9.94
CA SER A 16 -5.16 23.01 -10.64
C SER A 16 -5.47 22.96 -12.14
N GLY A 17 -5.78 24.12 -12.71
CA GLY A 17 -5.88 24.31 -14.15
C GLY A 17 -4.52 24.32 -14.84
N HIS A 18 -4.52 24.05 -16.15
CA HIS A 18 -3.34 24.02 -16.99
C HIS A 18 -3.66 24.37 -18.45
N SER A 19 -2.66 24.68 -19.27
CA SER A 19 -2.91 25.15 -20.65
C SER A 19 -3.65 24.14 -21.55
N ARG A 20 -3.60 22.83 -21.24
CA ARG A 20 -4.34 21.79 -21.97
C ARG A 20 -5.82 21.65 -21.59
N ASN A 21 -6.29 22.33 -20.53
CA ASN A 21 -7.70 22.35 -20.10
C ASN A 21 -8.25 23.79 -19.98
N ASP A 22 -7.69 24.72 -20.77
CA ASP A 22 -8.03 26.14 -20.77
C ASP A 22 -7.85 26.85 -19.41
N GLY A 23 -6.97 26.32 -18.54
CA GLY A 23 -6.74 26.88 -17.20
C GLY A 23 -7.88 26.64 -16.21
N LYS A 24 -8.81 25.72 -16.50
CA LYS A 24 -9.93 25.40 -15.61
C LYS A 24 -9.46 24.69 -14.34
N VAL A 25 -9.74 25.29 -13.18
CA VAL A 25 -9.54 24.72 -11.85
C VAL A 25 -10.79 23.94 -11.44
N THR A 26 -10.62 22.81 -10.75
CA THR A 26 -11.72 22.05 -10.14
C THR A 26 -11.47 21.88 -8.64
N HIS A 27 -12.56 21.78 -7.86
CA HIS A 27 -12.53 21.36 -6.46
C HIS A 27 -12.88 19.87 -6.30
N ASP A 28 -13.13 19.16 -7.39
CA ASP A 28 -13.33 17.71 -7.40
C ASP A 28 -12.02 16.98 -7.78
N PRO A 29 -11.28 16.44 -6.81
CA PRO A 29 -10.05 15.70 -7.09
C PRO A 29 -10.30 14.38 -7.83
N GLY A 30 -11.56 13.92 -7.89
CA GLY A 30 -12.01 12.71 -8.56
C GLY A 30 -11.97 12.79 -10.08
N GLU A 31 -11.91 13.98 -10.67
CA GLU A 31 -11.89 14.18 -12.13
C GLU A 31 -10.66 13.60 -12.85
N ARG A 32 -9.63 13.22 -12.08
CA ARG A 32 -8.35 12.70 -12.59
C ARG A 32 -7.93 11.36 -11.95
N ILE A 33 -8.81 10.74 -11.18
CA ILE A 33 -8.55 9.47 -10.49
C ILE A 33 -9.22 8.35 -11.27
N SER A 34 -8.47 7.45 -11.90
CA SER A 34 -8.99 6.29 -12.66
C SER A 34 -9.19 5.02 -11.82
N TRP A 35 -8.55 4.97 -10.65
CA TRP A 35 -8.59 3.85 -9.69
C TRP A 35 -8.90 4.36 -8.29
N SER A 36 -9.83 3.72 -7.60
CA SER A 36 -9.99 3.88 -6.17
C SER A 36 -9.17 2.81 -5.45
N ASN A 37 -8.12 3.24 -4.76
CA ASN A 37 -7.25 2.40 -3.94
C ASN A 37 -7.68 2.33 -2.47
N ARG A 38 -8.86 2.87 -2.15
CA ARG A 38 -9.45 2.84 -0.81
C ARG A 38 -10.06 1.47 -0.44
N PRO A 39 -10.85 0.79 -1.27
CA PRO A 39 -11.41 -0.51 -0.90
C PRO A 39 -10.35 -1.62 -0.78
N PRO A 40 -10.67 -2.76 -0.13
CA PRO A 40 -9.78 -3.93 -0.08
C PRO A 40 -9.32 -4.33 -1.48
N VAL A 41 -10.25 -4.49 -2.42
CA VAL A 41 -9.98 -4.68 -3.84
C VAL A 41 -10.14 -3.34 -4.55
N SER A 42 -9.09 -2.86 -5.23
CA SER A 42 -9.16 -1.60 -5.98
C SER A 42 -10.16 -1.71 -7.12
N VAL A 43 -10.93 -0.64 -7.32
CA VAL A 43 -11.96 -0.57 -8.37
C VAL A 43 -11.70 0.60 -9.31
N VAL A 44 -12.01 0.41 -10.58
CA VAL A 44 -12.04 1.52 -11.55
C VAL A 44 -13.14 2.51 -11.15
N THR A 45 -12.91 3.79 -11.43
CA THR A 45 -13.75 4.89 -10.96
C THR A 45 -14.69 5.42 -12.04
N ASP A 46 -15.31 4.55 -12.81
CA ASP A 46 -16.37 5.00 -13.73
C ASP A 46 -17.55 5.56 -12.94
N THR A 47 -18.06 6.72 -13.37
CA THR A 47 -19.14 7.44 -12.68
C THR A 47 -20.36 7.69 -13.56
N ASP A 48 -21.55 7.66 -12.95
CA ASP A 48 -22.82 8.03 -13.57
C ASP A 48 -22.97 9.56 -13.75
N ALA A 49 -24.14 10.00 -14.23
CA ALA A 49 -24.42 11.42 -14.48
C ALA A 49 -24.41 12.27 -13.20
N GLU A 50 -24.67 11.65 -12.05
CA GLU A 50 -24.68 12.25 -10.72
C GLU A 50 -23.30 12.19 -10.04
N GLY A 51 -22.29 11.59 -10.69
CA GLY A 51 -20.93 11.47 -10.16
C GLY A 51 -20.72 10.29 -9.21
N ASN A 52 -21.69 9.38 -9.06
CA ASN A 52 -21.54 8.20 -8.22
C ASN A 52 -20.79 7.10 -8.95
N ILE A 53 -19.98 6.34 -8.21
CA ILE A 53 -19.26 5.18 -8.77
C ILE A 53 -20.28 4.14 -9.25
N VAL A 54 -20.17 3.75 -10.52
CA VAL A 54 -21.00 2.70 -11.11
C VAL A 54 -20.58 1.34 -10.54
N LYS A 55 -21.46 0.76 -9.72
CA LYS A 55 -21.24 -0.55 -9.05
C LYS A 55 -21.79 -1.75 -9.82
N GLU A 56 -22.50 -1.53 -10.92
CA GLU A 56 -22.99 -2.61 -11.78
C GLU A 56 -21.82 -3.45 -12.29
N THR A 57 -21.96 -4.77 -12.23
CA THR A 57 -20.92 -5.73 -12.57
C THR A 57 -21.13 -6.35 -13.94
N ASP A 58 -22.35 -6.36 -14.47
CA ASP A 58 -22.62 -6.79 -15.84
C ASP A 58 -21.98 -5.81 -16.83
N PRO A 59 -21.03 -6.24 -17.68
CA PRO A 59 -20.29 -5.32 -18.53
C PRO A 59 -21.16 -4.52 -19.50
N LYS A 60 -22.29 -5.07 -19.96
CA LYS A 60 -23.16 -4.40 -20.92
C LYS A 60 -23.98 -3.31 -20.22
N LYS A 61 -24.70 -3.67 -19.16
CA LYS A 61 -25.48 -2.70 -18.37
C LYS A 61 -24.60 -1.62 -17.78
N ARG A 62 -23.42 -2.01 -17.30
CA ARG A 62 -22.44 -1.08 -16.73
C ARG A 62 -22.09 0.01 -17.74
N ARG A 63 -21.80 -0.33 -18.99
CA ARG A 63 -21.46 0.65 -20.04
C ARG A 63 -22.56 1.68 -20.25
N ASP A 64 -23.82 1.29 -20.17
CA ASP A 64 -24.97 2.19 -20.39
C ASP A 64 -25.15 3.20 -19.24
N LEU A 65 -24.54 2.94 -18.07
CA LEU A 65 -24.59 3.81 -16.89
C LEU A 65 -23.41 4.78 -16.77
N ILE A 66 -22.35 4.60 -17.57
CA ILE A 66 -21.12 5.41 -17.45
C ILE A 66 -21.29 6.72 -18.21
N THR A 67 -21.21 7.83 -17.49
CA THR A 67 -21.19 9.17 -18.06
C THR A 67 -19.76 9.73 -18.12
N PHE A 68 -18.92 9.35 -17.15
CA PHE A 68 -17.52 9.79 -17.09
C PHE A 68 -16.63 8.62 -16.67
N SER A 69 -15.84 8.13 -17.62
CA SER A 69 -15.12 6.87 -17.45
C SER A 69 -13.78 7.04 -16.73
N ALA A 70 -13.25 5.94 -16.21
CA ALA A 70 -11.90 5.85 -15.70
C ALA A 70 -10.84 6.21 -16.77
N ASP A 71 -11.11 5.91 -18.04
CA ASP A 71 -10.25 6.27 -19.18
C ASP A 71 -10.27 7.77 -19.49
N ASP A 72 -11.43 8.42 -19.36
CA ASP A 72 -11.54 9.88 -19.47
C ASP A 72 -10.76 10.56 -18.33
N LYS A 73 -10.93 10.06 -17.09
CA LYS A 73 -10.19 10.53 -15.90
C LYS A 73 -8.68 10.31 -16.06
N ARG A 74 -8.27 9.16 -16.59
CA ARG A 74 -6.86 8.85 -16.93
C ARG A 74 -6.35 9.83 -17.98
N SER A 75 -7.13 10.11 -19.01
CA SER A 75 -6.76 11.06 -20.06
C SER A 75 -6.58 12.47 -19.52
N ASN A 76 -7.43 12.90 -18.58
CA ASN A 76 -7.27 14.17 -17.88
C ASN A 76 -5.97 14.22 -17.07
N MET A 77 -5.63 13.17 -16.32
CA MET A 77 -4.36 13.13 -15.58
C MET A 77 -3.15 13.13 -16.53
N LYS A 78 -3.21 12.37 -17.63
CA LYS A 78 -2.15 12.33 -18.66
C LYS A 78 -1.84 13.71 -19.24
N GLN A 79 -2.85 14.59 -19.37
CA GLN A 79 -2.61 15.97 -19.81
C GLN A 79 -1.74 16.75 -18.83
N VAL A 80 -1.86 16.49 -17.52
CA VAL A 80 -0.97 17.08 -16.50
C VAL A 80 0.47 16.58 -16.72
N CYS A 81 0.65 15.26 -16.87
CA CYS A 81 1.96 14.65 -17.07
C CYS A 81 2.66 15.17 -18.35
N ALA A 82 1.89 15.41 -19.41
CA ALA A 82 2.36 15.86 -20.72
C ALA A 82 2.86 17.31 -20.77
N HIS A 83 2.91 18.01 -19.63
CA HIS A 83 3.63 19.28 -19.49
C HIS A 83 5.13 19.08 -19.25
N CYS A 84 5.55 17.90 -18.80
CA CYS A 84 6.94 17.61 -18.43
C CYS A 84 7.49 16.33 -19.07
N HIS A 85 6.64 15.32 -19.32
CA HIS A 85 7.06 14.00 -19.79
C HIS A 85 6.58 13.70 -21.21
N THR A 86 7.32 12.83 -21.91
CA THR A 86 6.94 12.32 -23.23
C THR A 86 5.78 11.32 -23.14
N PRO A 87 4.98 11.15 -24.20
CA PRO A 87 3.88 10.19 -24.21
C PRO A 87 4.30 8.76 -23.84
N ASP A 88 5.45 8.29 -24.34
CA ASP A 88 5.94 6.94 -24.09
C ASP A 88 6.23 6.70 -22.59
N TYR A 89 6.85 7.68 -21.93
CA TYR A 89 7.09 7.62 -20.49
C TYR A 89 5.78 7.54 -19.70
N ILE A 90 4.81 8.38 -20.06
CA ILE A 90 3.51 8.44 -19.39
C ILE A 90 2.74 7.13 -19.57
N ASN A 91 2.77 6.56 -20.79
CA ASN A 91 2.12 5.30 -21.09
C ASN A 91 2.76 4.13 -20.34
N ALA A 92 4.10 4.07 -20.29
CA ALA A 92 4.83 3.06 -19.54
C ALA A 92 4.54 3.13 -18.03
N PHE A 93 4.51 4.34 -17.46
CA PHE A 93 4.13 4.54 -16.06
C PHE A 93 2.74 3.97 -15.76
N TYR A 94 1.74 4.28 -16.58
CA TYR A 94 0.39 3.81 -16.34
C TYR A 94 0.22 2.31 -16.57
N SER A 95 0.92 1.72 -17.55
CA SER A 95 0.96 0.25 -17.69
C SER A 95 1.48 -0.40 -16.42
N GLN A 96 2.62 0.10 -15.88
CA GLN A 96 3.19 -0.42 -14.65
C GLN A 96 2.23 -0.26 -13.46
N TYR A 97 1.58 0.90 -13.33
CA TYR A 97 0.63 1.14 -12.25
C TYR A 97 -0.60 0.22 -12.35
N ASP A 98 -1.17 0.06 -13.56
CA ASP A 98 -2.33 -0.81 -13.77
C ASP A 98 -1.97 -2.28 -13.48
N ASP A 99 -0.82 -2.76 -13.97
CA ASP A 99 -0.32 -4.11 -13.69
C ASP A 99 -0.07 -4.33 -12.19
N PHE A 100 0.43 -3.32 -11.49
CA PHE A 100 0.64 -3.37 -10.04
C PHE A 100 -0.69 -3.51 -9.28
N VAL A 101 -1.70 -2.72 -9.64
CA VAL A 101 -3.04 -2.80 -9.02
C VAL A 101 -3.68 -4.16 -9.29
N VAL A 102 -3.57 -4.67 -10.52
CA VAL A 102 -4.07 -6.00 -10.89
C VAL A 102 -3.35 -7.09 -10.11
N LEU A 103 -2.01 -7.05 -10.03
CA LEU A 103 -1.23 -8.00 -9.24
C LEU A 103 -1.70 -8.03 -7.77
N TYR A 104 -1.81 -6.87 -7.14
CA TYR A 104 -2.30 -6.76 -5.77
C TYR A 104 -3.72 -7.36 -5.63
N ASN A 105 -4.63 -6.97 -6.53
CA ASN A 105 -6.03 -7.38 -6.50
C ASN A 105 -6.19 -8.90 -6.64
N GLU A 106 -5.57 -9.50 -7.66
CA GLU A 106 -5.75 -10.92 -8.01
C GLU A 106 -4.95 -11.85 -7.11
N LYS A 107 -3.75 -11.45 -6.68
CA LYS A 107 -2.86 -12.31 -5.90
C LYS A 107 -3.15 -12.26 -4.40
N PHE A 108 -3.57 -11.12 -3.86
CA PHE A 108 -3.67 -10.91 -2.42
C PHE A 108 -5.08 -10.54 -1.96
N ALA A 109 -5.67 -9.46 -2.50
CA ALA A 109 -6.93 -8.94 -1.95
C ALA A 109 -8.14 -9.83 -2.20
N LYS A 110 -8.39 -10.25 -3.45
CA LYS A 110 -9.51 -11.16 -3.74
C LYS A 110 -9.36 -12.52 -3.03
N PRO A 111 -8.16 -13.16 -3.03
CA PRO A 111 -7.93 -14.37 -2.26
C PRO A 111 -8.14 -14.22 -0.76
N GLY A 112 -7.58 -13.17 -0.15
CA GLY A 112 -7.76 -12.91 1.29
C GLY A 112 -9.23 -12.66 1.65
N GLN A 113 -9.95 -11.90 0.82
CA GLN A 113 -11.39 -11.70 0.98
C GLN A 113 -12.17 -13.03 0.83
N LYS A 114 -11.76 -13.93 -0.07
CA LYS A 114 -12.39 -15.26 -0.23
C LYS A 114 -12.19 -16.13 1.02
N ILE A 115 -11.00 -16.10 1.61
CA ILE A 115 -10.69 -16.82 2.87
C ILE A 115 -11.56 -16.29 4.01
N MET A 116 -11.54 -14.98 4.25
CA MET A 116 -12.35 -14.36 5.31
C MET A 116 -13.85 -14.59 5.12
N ALA A 117 -14.34 -14.51 3.88
CA ALA A 117 -15.73 -14.78 3.57
C ALA A 117 -16.13 -16.23 3.84
N GLU A 118 -15.27 -17.19 3.52
CA GLU A 118 -15.56 -18.61 3.78
C GLU A 118 -15.53 -18.91 5.29
N LEU A 119 -14.55 -18.39 6.04
CA LEU A 119 -14.52 -18.49 7.51
C LEU A 119 -15.81 -17.98 8.16
N SER A 120 -16.26 -16.78 7.75
CA SER A 120 -17.50 -16.18 8.25
C SER A 120 -18.74 -17.00 7.87
N LYS A 121 -18.82 -17.44 6.61
CA LYS A 121 -19.92 -18.26 6.10
C LYS A 121 -20.06 -19.60 6.81
N GLN A 122 -18.93 -20.21 7.19
CA GLN A 122 -18.89 -21.46 7.94
C GLN A 122 -19.07 -21.27 9.45
N GLU A 123 -19.27 -20.03 9.90
CA GLU A 123 -19.38 -19.66 11.32
C GLU A 123 -18.17 -20.13 12.15
N LEU A 124 -16.98 -20.12 11.53
CA LEU A 124 -15.70 -20.44 12.19
C LEU A 124 -14.99 -19.22 12.79
N ILE A 125 -15.51 -18.03 12.49
CA ILE A 125 -15.21 -16.76 13.15
C ILE A 125 -16.53 -16.14 13.61
N THR A 126 -16.48 -15.27 14.60
CA THR A 126 -17.68 -14.68 15.19
C THR A 126 -18.32 -13.63 14.28
N LYS A 127 -19.52 -13.17 14.66
CA LYS A 127 -20.20 -12.03 14.00
C LYS A 127 -19.75 -10.69 14.55
N THR A 128 -19.13 -10.68 15.72
CA THR A 128 -18.50 -9.48 16.26
C THR A 128 -17.32 -9.18 15.35
N GLN A 129 -17.06 -7.89 15.10
CA GLN A 129 -15.92 -7.51 14.26
C GLN A 129 -14.75 -7.12 15.14
N PHE A 130 -13.55 -7.48 14.70
CA PHE A 130 -12.27 -7.17 15.34
C PHE A 130 -12.10 -7.80 16.72
N ASP A 131 -12.77 -8.92 17.00
CA ASP A 131 -12.56 -9.70 18.22
C ASP A 131 -11.59 -10.86 18.03
N GLU A 132 -11.29 -11.23 16.79
CA GLU A 132 -10.33 -12.29 16.45
C GLU A 132 -9.11 -11.74 15.71
N GLU A 133 -7.94 -12.32 15.98
CA GLU A 133 -6.65 -11.84 15.44
C GLU A 133 -6.62 -11.81 13.91
N ILE A 134 -7.20 -12.82 13.27
CA ILE A 134 -7.23 -12.92 11.80
C ILE A 134 -7.95 -11.75 11.13
N GLU A 135 -8.94 -11.15 11.80
CA GLU A 135 -9.62 -9.96 11.29
C GLU A 135 -8.72 -8.74 11.30
N TRP A 136 -7.85 -8.60 12.31
CA TRP A 136 -6.82 -7.57 12.38
C TRP A 136 -5.73 -7.80 11.33
N THR A 137 -5.25 -9.04 11.18
CA THR A 137 -4.29 -9.41 10.12
C THR A 137 -4.86 -9.08 8.73
N TRP A 138 -6.11 -9.45 8.46
CA TRP A 138 -6.79 -9.09 7.22
C TRP A 138 -6.86 -7.57 7.05
N PHE A 139 -7.26 -6.83 8.09
CA PHE A 139 -7.34 -5.37 8.05
C PHE A 139 -5.98 -4.73 7.76
N TYR A 140 -4.89 -5.14 8.41
CA TYR A 140 -3.56 -4.59 8.15
C TYR A 140 -3.09 -4.84 6.73
N LEU A 141 -3.29 -6.07 6.24
CA LEU A 141 -2.93 -6.45 4.87
C LEU A 141 -3.57 -5.53 3.84
N TRP A 142 -4.89 -5.30 3.90
CA TRP A 142 -5.55 -4.51 2.87
C TRP A 142 -5.56 -3.00 3.14
N HIS A 143 -5.80 -2.59 4.40
CA HIS A 143 -6.03 -1.19 4.77
C HIS A 143 -4.72 -0.42 4.93
N HIS A 144 -3.71 -1.02 5.55
CA HIS A 144 -2.47 -0.32 5.84
C HIS A 144 -1.45 -0.56 4.72
N GLU A 145 -1.02 -1.80 4.57
CA GLU A 145 0.07 -2.19 3.67
C GLU A 145 -0.40 -2.14 2.21
N GLY A 146 -1.55 -2.75 1.92
CA GLY A 146 -2.12 -2.80 0.58
C GLY A 146 -2.50 -1.43 0.04
N ARG A 147 -3.08 -0.55 0.86
CA ARG A 147 -3.35 0.84 0.42
C ARG A 147 -2.05 1.57 0.15
N ARG A 148 -1.08 1.49 1.07
CA ARG A 148 0.20 2.17 0.94
C ARG A 148 0.97 1.71 -0.30
N ALA A 149 0.96 0.41 -0.60
CA ALA A 149 1.54 -0.17 -1.82
C ALA A 149 0.97 0.48 -3.09
N ARG A 150 -0.37 0.48 -3.22
CA ARG A 150 -1.05 0.99 -4.42
C ARG A 150 -0.98 2.51 -4.55
N HIS A 151 -1.07 3.24 -3.44
CA HIS A 151 -0.87 4.69 -3.44
C HIS A 151 0.59 5.03 -3.76
N GLY A 152 1.55 4.31 -3.21
CA GLY A 152 2.97 4.46 -3.52
C GLY A 152 3.27 4.25 -5.00
N ALA A 153 2.72 3.19 -5.59
CA ALA A 153 2.81 2.95 -7.03
C ALA A 153 2.18 4.10 -7.86
N SER A 154 1.03 4.62 -7.45
CA SER A 154 0.34 5.72 -8.16
C SER A 154 1.06 7.08 -8.09
N MET A 155 1.96 7.26 -7.12
CA MET A 155 2.66 8.51 -6.83
C MET A 155 4.18 8.39 -6.98
N MET A 156 4.66 7.38 -7.70
CA MET A 156 6.10 7.19 -7.97
C MET A 156 6.96 7.09 -6.71
N ALA A 157 6.44 6.46 -5.65
CA ALA A 157 7.14 6.23 -4.38
C ALA A 157 7.56 4.76 -4.27
N PRO A 158 8.73 4.37 -4.83
CA PRO A 158 9.13 2.96 -4.96
C PRO A 158 9.29 2.25 -3.61
N ASP A 159 9.74 2.97 -2.58
CA ASP A 159 9.92 2.43 -1.23
C ASP A 159 8.56 2.07 -0.58
N TYR A 160 7.57 2.95 -0.74
CA TYR A 160 6.19 2.71 -0.29
C TYR A 160 5.44 1.69 -1.15
N ALA A 161 5.79 1.57 -2.45
CA ALA A 161 5.26 0.53 -3.31
C ALA A 161 5.80 -0.86 -2.92
N HIS A 162 7.07 -0.94 -2.50
CA HIS A 162 7.76 -2.19 -2.25
C HIS A 162 7.95 -2.49 -0.75
N TRP A 163 8.96 -1.91 -0.10
CA TRP A 163 9.38 -2.26 1.27
C TRP A 163 8.29 -2.05 2.31
N HIS A 164 7.65 -0.89 2.26
CA HIS A 164 6.54 -0.59 3.15
C HIS A 164 5.18 -1.01 2.56
N GLY A 165 5.17 -1.62 1.37
CA GLY A 165 3.96 -1.97 0.64
C GLY A 165 3.88 -3.46 0.36
N MET A 166 4.21 -3.86 -0.86
CA MET A 166 4.06 -5.25 -1.31
C MET A 166 4.86 -6.28 -0.51
N TYR A 167 5.98 -5.89 0.11
CA TYR A 167 6.72 -6.76 1.02
C TYR A 167 5.87 -7.12 2.24
N GLU A 168 5.34 -6.12 2.94
CA GLU A 168 4.48 -6.32 4.11
C GLU A 168 3.18 -7.05 3.71
N VAL A 169 2.55 -6.69 2.58
CA VAL A 169 1.37 -7.41 2.06
C VAL A 169 1.65 -8.90 1.86
N ALA A 170 2.81 -9.24 1.27
CA ALA A 170 3.17 -10.63 1.05
C ALA A 170 3.45 -11.35 2.36
N GLU A 171 4.17 -10.70 3.28
CA GLU A 171 4.45 -11.22 4.61
C GLU A 171 3.15 -11.52 5.37
N ARG A 172 2.22 -10.56 5.50
CA ARG A 172 0.90 -10.80 6.12
C ARG A 172 0.13 -11.91 5.45
N PHE A 173 0.15 -11.98 4.12
CA PHE A 173 -0.63 -12.99 3.41
C PHE A 173 -0.11 -14.40 3.67
N TYR A 174 1.20 -14.61 3.55
CA TYR A 174 1.80 -15.94 3.60
C TYR A 174 2.20 -16.40 5.01
N MET A 175 2.60 -15.46 5.88
CA MET A 175 3.13 -15.78 7.20
C MET A 175 2.08 -15.64 8.30
N GLU A 176 0.98 -14.93 8.04
CA GLU A 176 -0.08 -14.72 9.04
C GLU A 176 -1.45 -15.22 8.55
N LEU A 177 -2.05 -14.58 7.54
CA LEU A 177 -3.44 -14.82 7.14
C LEU A 177 -3.70 -16.29 6.76
N ILE A 178 -2.82 -16.88 5.92
CA ILE A 178 -2.95 -18.28 5.51
C ILE A 178 -2.78 -19.22 6.72
N PRO A 179 -1.67 -19.16 7.49
CA PRO A 179 -1.49 -20.00 8.68
C PRO A 179 -2.62 -19.87 9.70
N GLN A 180 -3.06 -18.66 10.03
CA GLN A 180 -4.17 -18.44 10.97
C GLN A 180 -5.48 -19.07 10.46
N ALA A 181 -5.79 -18.93 9.16
CA ALA A 181 -6.97 -19.57 8.60
C ALA A 181 -6.87 -21.11 8.61
N GLN A 182 -5.68 -21.67 8.40
CA GLN A 182 -5.42 -23.11 8.51
C GLN A 182 -5.57 -23.60 9.96
N GLU A 183 -5.08 -22.83 10.93
CA GLU A 183 -5.21 -23.14 12.36
C GLU A 183 -6.67 -23.15 12.81
N ILE A 184 -7.45 -22.13 12.41
CA ILE A 184 -8.89 -22.07 12.68
C ILE A 184 -9.59 -23.31 12.09
N ALA A 185 -9.27 -23.68 10.86
CA ALA A 185 -9.83 -24.87 10.23
C ALA A 185 -9.42 -26.16 10.96
N ALA A 186 -8.15 -26.29 11.38
CA ALA A 186 -7.67 -27.45 12.12
C ALA A 186 -8.39 -27.60 13.47
N HIS A 187 -8.50 -26.51 14.23
CA HIS A 187 -9.23 -26.49 15.50
C HIS A 187 -10.70 -26.85 15.31
N ALA A 188 -11.36 -26.30 14.27
CA ALA A 188 -12.74 -26.65 13.92
C ALA A 188 -12.90 -28.15 13.64
N ALA A 189 -11.97 -28.76 12.89
CA ALA A 189 -12.00 -30.19 12.60
C ALA A 189 -11.89 -31.06 13.87
N GLU A 190 -11.00 -30.69 14.80
CA GLU A 190 -10.83 -31.37 16.09
C GLU A 190 -12.06 -31.28 16.99
N HIS A 191 -12.85 -30.20 16.84
CA HIS A 191 -14.04 -29.92 17.64
C HIS A 191 -15.35 -30.31 16.95
N GLY A 192 -15.30 -31.20 15.96
CA GLY A 192 -16.48 -31.80 15.33
C GLY A 192 -17.09 -30.99 14.19
N GLN A 193 -16.40 -29.97 13.69
CA GLN A 193 -16.79 -29.14 12.53
C GLN A 193 -15.96 -29.49 11.29
N ALA A 194 -15.79 -30.79 11.02
CA ALA A 194 -14.91 -31.29 9.96
C ALA A 194 -15.33 -30.84 8.55
N GLU A 195 -16.64 -30.72 8.28
CA GLU A 195 -17.14 -30.26 6.96
C GLU A 195 -16.84 -28.77 6.74
N GLN A 196 -17.03 -27.95 7.78
CA GLN A 196 -16.71 -26.52 7.78
C GLN A 196 -15.22 -26.29 7.57
N ALA A 197 -14.39 -27.03 8.32
CA ALA A 197 -12.93 -27.00 8.18
C ALA A 197 -12.49 -27.34 6.75
N ALA A 198 -13.03 -28.43 6.19
CA ALA A 198 -12.70 -28.86 4.83
C ALA A 198 -13.06 -27.82 3.77
N ALA A 199 -14.16 -27.07 3.95
CA ALA A 199 -14.54 -25.99 3.04
C ALA A 199 -13.51 -24.85 3.02
N VAL A 200 -13.02 -24.43 4.19
CA VAL A 200 -11.97 -23.40 4.30
C VAL A 200 -10.64 -23.91 3.74
N THR A 201 -10.22 -25.12 4.10
CA THR A 201 -8.99 -25.74 3.57
C THR A 201 -9.04 -25.83 2.04
N THR A 202 -10.17 -26.21 1.45
CA THR A 202 -10.34 -26.26 -0.01
C THR A 202 -10.14 -24.88 -0.64
N VAL A 203 -10.71 -23.82 -0.06
CA VAL A 203 -10.51 -22.45 -0.55
C VAL A 203 -9.04 -22.04 -0.53
N ILE A 204 -8.33 -22.36 0.56
CA ILE A 204 -6.90 -22.07 0.71
C ILE A 204 -6.11 -22.86 -0.33
N ASP A 205 -6.33 -24.16 -0.45
CA ASP A 205 -5.60 -25.03 -1.40
C ASP A 205 -5.82 -24.59 -2.86
N GLU A 206 -7.04 -24.22 -3.25
CA GLU A 206 -7.33 -23.68 -4.58
C GLU A 206 -6.57 -22.39 -4.86
N ILE A 207 -6.51 -21.47 -3.89
CA ILE A 207 -5.73 -20.22 -4.01
C ILE A 207 -4.26 -20.57 -4.20
N LEU A 208 -3.75 -21.47 -3.36
CA LEU A 208 -2.36 -21.85 -3.25
C LEU A 208 -1.83 -22.71 -4.39
N ALA A 209 -2.72 -23.35 -5.15
CA ALA A 209 -2.43 -24.13 -6.34
C ALA A 209 -2.25 -23.27 -7.61
N ARG A 210 -2.55 -21.96 -7.56
CA ARG A 210 -2.37 -21.08 -8.72
C ARG A 210 -0.87 -20.84 -9.01
N PRO A 211 -0.46 -20.70 -10.29
CA PRO A 211 0.95 -20.64 -10.69
C PRO A 211 1.79 -19.56 -9.98
N GLU A 212 1.19 -18.44 -9.60
CA GLU A 212 1.87 -17.33 -8.90
C GLU A 212 2.36 -17.68 -7.48
N HIS A 213 2.01 -18.85 -6.96
CA HIS A 213 2.40 -19.37 -5.65
C HIS A 213 3.41 -20.53 -5.72
N ASP A 214 3.85 -20.93 -6.92
CA ASP A 214 4.75 -22.08 -7.18
C ASP A 214 6.15 -21.93 -6.56
N TRP A 215 6.54 -20.71 -6.19
CA TRP A 215 7.80 -20.43 -5.50
C TRP A 215 7.85 -21.04 -4.08
N ARG A 216 6.69 -21.38 -3.51
CA ARG A 216 6.62 -21.96 -2.18
C ARG A 216 7.07 -23.42 -2.17
N PRO A 217 7.75 -23.85 -1.11
CA PRO A 217 8.18 -25.23 -1.03
C PRO A 217 6.95 -26.15 -0.91
N LYS A 218 6.94 -27.24 -1.69
CA LYS A 218 5.87 -28.25 -1.67
C LYS A 218 5.89 -29.13 -0.41
N LYS A 219 6.89 -28.95 0.44
CA LYS A 219 7.05 -29.56 1.76
C LYS A 219 7.23 -28.43 2.75
N GLU A 220 6.69 -28.60 3.96
CA GLU A 220 6.99 -27.67 5.04
C GLU A 220 8.52 -27.54 5.22
N PRO A 221 9.04 -26.31 5.34
CA PRO A 221 10.43 -26.12 5.70
C PRO A 221 10.70 -26.80 7.03
N VAL A 222 11.74 -27.62 7.09
CA VAL A 222 12.19 -28.22 8.36
C VAL A 222 12.77 -27.10 9.22
N GLY A 223 12.05 -26.71 10.26
CA GLY A 223 12.48 -25.73 11.27
C GLY A 223 11.96 -24.30 11.04
N LEU A 224 10.73 -24.02 11.45
CA LEU A 224 10.26 -22.67 11.74
C LEU A 224 9.40 -22.70 13.01
N ARG A 225 9.88 -22.00 14.05
CA ARG A 225 9.23 -21.67 15.33
C ARG A 225 8.36 -22.77 15.97
N ALA A 226 8.96 -23.90 16.29
CA ALA A 226 8.54 -24.58 17.52
C ALA A 226 9.12 -23.75 18.68
N ASP A 227 8.26 -23.09 19.44
CA ASP A 227 8.49 -22.59 20.79
C ASP A 227 9.87 -21.95 21.01
N ILE A 228 10.01 -20.66 20.64
CA ILE A 228 10.95 -19.83 21.41
C ILE A 228 10.25 -19.62 22.76
N GLU A 229 10.45 -20.53 23.71
CA GLU A 229 10.26 -20.22 25.12
C GLU A 229 11.06 -18.94 25.37
N VAL A 230 10.35 -17.86 25.67
CA VAL A 230 10.98 -16.64 26.16
C VAL A 230 11.54 -17.00 27.53
N GLY A 231 12.77 -17.51 27.54
CA GLY A 231 13.53 -17.66 28.77
C GLY A 231 13.52 -16.31 29.47
N GLU A 232 13.16 -16.31 30.75
CA GLU A 232 13.05 -15.12 31.60
C GLU A 232 14.21 -14.16 31.29
N THR A 233 13.86 -12.94 30.93
CA THR A 233 14.83 -11.85 30.81
C THR A 233 15.63 -11.77 32.11
N PRO A 234 16.96 -11.86 32.08
CA PRO A 234 17.75 -11.68 33.29
C PRO A 234 17.44 -10.30 33.86
N GLU A 235 17.17 -10.25 35.16
CA GLU A 235 16.96 -9.02 35.90
C GLU A 235 18.11 -8.04 35.60
N ALA A 236 17.75 -6.84 35.15
CA ALA A 236 18.72 -5.83 34.76
C ALA A 236 19.69 -5.57 35.92
N ALA A 237 20.99 -5.66 35.64
CA ALA A 237 22.02 -5.29 36.60
C ALA A 237 21.78 -3.83 37.04
N PRO A 238 21.91 -3.52 38.34
CA PRO A 238 21.70 -2.16 38.82
C PRO A 238 22.68 -1.21 38.13
N SER A 239 22.15 -0.09 37.64
CA SER A 239 22.95 0.98 37.05
C SER A 239 23.94 1.51 38.09
N GLU A 240 25.24 1.45 37.79
CA GLU A 240 26.22 2.25 38.50
C GLU A 240 25.89 3.73 38.26
N GLU A 241 25.61 4.48 39.33
CA GLU A 241 25.46 5.92 39.27
C GLU A 241 26.79 6.53 38.79
N ALA A 242 26.73 7.32 37.73
CA ALA A 242 27.89 8.08 37.27
C ALA A 242 28.18 9.19 38.29
N ASP A 243 29.39 9.20 38.84
CA ASP A 243 29.90 10.26 39.70
C ASP A 243 29.89 11.61 38.95
N ASP A 244 29.07 12.53 39.44
CA ASP A 244 28.79 13.85 38.87
C ASP A 244 29.86 14.91 39.27
N ASP A 245 31.14 14.57 39.13
CA ASP A 245 32.27 15.49 39.43
C ASP A 245 33.24 15.64 38.25
N ALA A 246 32.68 15.83 37.05
CA ALA A 246 33.45 16.30 35.90
C ALA A 246 33.32 17.83 35.79
N THR A 247 34.36 18.54 36.22
CA THR A 247 34.48 20.00 36.04
C THR A 247 34.42 20.34 34.55
N PRO A 248 33.59 21.29 34.09
CA PRO A 248 33.52 21.66 32.68
C PRO A 248 34.82 22.35 32.23
N PRO A 249 35.26 22.16 30.97
CA PRO A 249 36.42 22.86 30.43
C PRO A 249 36.13 24.37 30.31
N PRO A 250 37.16 25.24 30.38
CA PRO A 250 36.96 26.69 30.31
C PRO A 250 36.56 27.12 28.89
N ASP A 251 35.66 28.09 28.81
CA ASP A 251 35.22 28.73 27.57
C ASP A 251 36.38 29.49 26.91
N ASP A 252 36.71 29.14 25.66
CA ASP A 252 37.65 29.89 24.81
C ASP A 252 36.88 31.02 24.11
N ASP A 253 37.00 32.22 24.67
CA ASP A 253 36.32 33.45 24.24
C ASP A 253 37.23 34.28 23.30
N SER A 254 37.86 33.61 22.33
CA SER A 254 38.70 34.27 21.32
C SER A 254 37.84 34.70 20.11
N PRO A 255 37.74 36.01 19.79
CA PRO A 255 36.99 36.48 18.62
C PRO A 255 37.70 36.11 17.31
N PRO A 256 36.96 35.91 16.19
CA PRO A 256 37.57 35.57 14.91
C PRO A 256 38.35 36.75 14.34
N ASP A 257 39.61 36.50 13.97
CA ASP A 257 40.47 37.45 13.26
C ASP A 257 39.80 37.92 11.95
N SER A 258 39.58 39.22 11.87
CA SER A 258 39.33 39.96 10.64
C SER A 258 40.52 40.88 10.39
N ASP A 259 41.39 40.56 9.44
CA ASP A 259 41.69 41.42 8.30
C ASP A 259 42.72 40.80 7.33
N ASP A 260 42.76 41.41 6.16
CA ASP A 260 43.80 41.44 5.12
C ASP A 260 43.39 40.82 3.78
N THR A 261 42.73 41.58 2.91
CA THR A 261 43.28 42.60 1.99
C THR A 261 44.18 41.99 0.90
N GLU A 262 43.60 41.79 -0.29
CA GLU A 262 44.35 41.83 -1.55
C GLU A 262 43.86 43.00 -2.39
N THR A 263 44.85 43.77 -2.80
CA THR A 263 44.86 45.01 -3.57
C THR A 263 44.52 44.80 -5.03
N GLU A 264 43.67 45.65 -5.61
CA GLU A 264 43.79 46.03 -7.03
C GLU A 264 43.72 47.56 -7.13
N GLU A 265 44.83 48.14 -7.56
CA GLU A 265 45.02 49.54 -7.95
C GLU A 265 45.05 49.62 -9.49
N GLU A 266 44.46 50.69 -10.03
CA GLU A 266 44.17 50.96 -11.44
C GLU A 266 45.40 51.12 -12.39
N SER A 267 45.21 50.80 -13.68
CA SER A 267 45.76 51.46 -14.90
C SER A 267 45.34 50.61 -16.13
N GLU A 268 44.82 51.08 -17.26
CA GLU A 268 44.70 52.35 -18.01
C GLU A 268 43.35 52.37 -18.77
#